data_AF-A0A1B1M0N7-F1
#
_entry.id   AF-A0A1B1M0N7-F1
#
_cell.length_a   1.000
_cell.length_b   1.000
_cell.length_c   1.000
_cell.angle_alpha   90.00
_cell.angle_beta   90.00
_cell.angle_gamma   90.00
#
_symmetry.space_group_name_H-M   'P 1'
#
loop_
_entity.id
_entity.type
_entity.pdbx_description
1 polymer ?
#
loop_
_entity_poly.entity_id
_entity_poly.type
_entity_poly.pdbx_seq_one_letter_code
_entity_poly.pdbx_strand_id
1 'polypeptide(L)'
;MASMLVTLVLLMISLALAVDNNNNQKRREEYDPSSTKVIPMEKLNLWIDGKETEQFVGTPMDIFLIREGAVIPHLQHAYYDNLPPLPPEVSVVKLTWQAKDDLYTYVFTDLRSFDPLTLYDPLLSVASKGFIPRSRTEFEMAIPCTGKVTAIASMYIVLHVHNSKNRAIPGSPIKLHLRKRCFAFDSRAMCRQECQNEGKCNTQGQCECTPGFYGDFCQLAVCFPACQNNGTCVSPRTCVCQKGFNGPACEFAECSQECQNGGTCVSPDLCECPPEFYGQYCTSRTGNCRIPCKNGGICTWEDKCQCPNGYSGDFCQKPICRRSCGVHGRCVAIDVCECYRGWRGRYCHKTVNRLKEKKEKKKKRRKNGKDKVARGSKGGDDASVDADSRERRRRRRERRRRLRRLRRRCQRLEVAGEQKNGEETA
;
A
#
# COMPACT_ATOMS: atom_id res chain seq x y z
N MET A 1 35.38 -4.95 29.97
CA MET A 1 35.13 -3.75 29.14
C MET A 1 35.66 -3.95 27.71
N ALA A 2 36.95 -4.23 27.48
CA ALA A 2 37.48 -4.44 26.12
C ALA A 2 36.99 -5.72 25.40
N SER A 3 36.68 -6.80 26.12
CA SER A 3 36.20 -8.06 25.51
C SER A 3 34.71 -8.07 25.14
N MET A 4 33.90 -7.13 25.66
CA MET A 4 32.46 -7.00 25.35
C MET A 4 32.23 -6.21 24.06
N LEU A 5 33.10 -5.23 23.78
CA LEU A 5 33.06 -4.46 22.54
C LEU A 5 33.45 -5.33 21.33
N VAL A 6 34.43 -6.22 21.48
CA VAL A 6 34.90 -7.07 20.36
C VAL A 6 33.84 -8.08 19.91
N THR A 7 33.07 -8.67 20.83
CA THR A 7 32.02 -9.65 20.49
C THR A 7 30.75 -9.01 19.93
N LEU A 8 30.36 -7.83 20.42
CA LEU A 8 29.25 -7.03 19.85
C LEU A 8 29.60 -6.45 18.48
N VAL A 9 30.83 -5.96 18.30
CA VAL A 9 31.34 -5.47 17.02
C VAL A 9 31.43 -6.60 15.99
N LEU A 10 31.86 -7.81 16.37
CA LEU A 10 31.86 -8.97 15.47
C LEU A 10 30.46 -9.46 15.10
N LEU A 11 29.48 -9.36 16.01
CA LEU A 11 28.08 -9.70 15.73
C LEU A 11 27.44 -8.73 14.73
N MET A 12 27.75 -7.44 14.87
CA MET A 12 27.20 -6.38 14.02
C MET A 12 27.95 -6.24 12.70
N ILE A 13 29.26 -6.54 12.65
CA ILE A 13 30.01 -6.70 11.39
C ILE A 13 29.47 -7.91 10.60
N SER A 14 29.07 -8.99 11.27
CA SER A 14 28.46 -10.15 10.58
C SER A 14 27.07 -9.81 10.00
N LEU A 15 26.29 -8.98 10.70
CA LEU A 15 25.01 -8.46 10.21
C LEU A 15 25.18 -7.38 9.12
N ALA A 16 26.21 -6.54 9.20
CA ALA A 16 26.52 -5.49 8.23
C ALA A 16 27.17 -6.03 6.94
N LEU A 17 28.08 -7.01 7.03
CA LEU A 17 28.68 -7.67 5.86
C LEU A 17 27.66 -8.56 5.11
N ALA A 18 26.58 -8.99 5.75
CA ALA A 18 25.45 -9.63 5.08
C ALA A 18 24.57 -8.63 4.29
N VAL A 19 24.66 -7.33 4.58
CA VAL A 19 23.97 -6.27 3.80
C VAL A 19 24.72 -5.97 2.50
N ASP A 20 26.04 -6.20 2.43
CA ASP A 20 26.85 -5.84 1.25
C ASP A 20 27.15 -6.99 0.27
N ASN A 21 26.93 -8.26 0.63
CA ASN A 21 27.43 -9.38 -0.18
C ASN A 21 26.41 -10.08 -1.08
N ASN A 22 25.34 -9.39 -1.52
CA ASN A 22 24.52 -9.93 -2.61
C ASN A 22 24.03 -8.88 -3.61
N ASN A 23 24.88 -7.90 -3.90
CA ASN A 23 24.71 -7.03 -5.06
C ASN A 23 25.46 -7.60 -6.27
N ASN A 24 25.00 -8.74 -6.79
CA ASN A 24 25.28 -9.17 -8.16
C ASN A 24 24.36 -10.31 -8.61
N GLN A 25 23.13 -9.99 -9.06
CA GLN A 25 22.70 -10.30 -10.44
C GLN A 25 21.26 -9.82 -10.75
N LYS A 26 21.21 -8.75 -11.56
CA LYS A 26 20.27 -8.50 -12.68
C LYS A 26 18.75 -8.67 -12.45
N ARG A 27 18.07 -7.52 -12.37
CA ARG A 27 16.99 -7.24 -13.33
C ARG A 27 17.16 -5.80 -13.86
N ARG A 28 17.45 -5.69 -15.17
CA ARG A 28 17.51 -4.42 -15.90
C ARG A 28 16.09 -3.85 -15.98
N GLU A 29 15.89 -2.67 -15.44
CA GLU A 29 14.87 -1.74 -15.92
C GLU A 29 15.54 -0.42 -16.27
N GLU A 30 15.05 0.14 -17.36
CA GLU A 30 15.67 1.10 -18.26
C GLU A 30 15.44 2.52 -17.75
N TYR A 31 16.46 3.37 -17.83
CA TYR A 31 16.43 4.76 -17.40
C TYR A 31 15.63 5.61 -18.40
N ASP A 32 14.45 6.09 -17.98
CA ASP A 32 13.63 7.08 -18.70
C ASP A 32 13.66 8.43 -17.92
N PRO A 33 14.23 9.52 -18.48
CA PRO A 33 14.43 10.77 -17.76
C PRO A 33 13.23 11.73 -17.74
N SER A 34 11.98 11.26 -17.93
CA SER A 34 10.79 12.16 -17.92
C SER A 34 9.68 11.83 -16.91
N SER A 35 9.90 10.94 -15.93
CA SER A 35 8.86 10.58 -14.95
C SER A 35 8.93 11.42 -13.67
N THR A 36 7.94 12.28 -13.48
CA THR A 36 7.64 12.99 -12.22
C THR A 36 7.68 12.03 -11.03
N LYS A 37 8.61 12.27 -10.11
CA LYS A 37 8.86 11.52 -8.87
C LYS A 37 7.55 11.15 -8.15
N VAL A 38 7.25 9.85 -8.10
CA VAL A 38 6.41 9.28 -7.04
C VAL A 38 7.28 9.19 -5.79
N ILE A 39 7.00 10.03 -4.80
CA ILE A 39 7.58 9.89 -3.46
C ILE A 39 7.03 8.56 -2.91
N PRO A 40 7.86 7.57 -2.52
CA PRO A 40 7.36 6.37 -1.87
C PRO A 40 6.66 6.83 -0.59
N MET A 41 5.34 6.64 -0.49
CA MET A 41 4.63 6.88 0.76
C MET A 41 5.14 5.83 1.74
N GLU A 42 5.89 6.27 2.75
CA GLU A 42 6.36 5.44 3.86
C GLU A 42 5.17 4.62 4.38
N LYS A 43 5.21 3.30 4.18
CA LYS A 43 4.09 2.42 4.57
C LYS A 43 4.12 2.11 6.08
N LEU A 44 3.67 0.93 6.48
CA LEU A 44 3.90 0.39 7.82
C LEU A 44 5.39 0.16 8.10
N ASN A 45 5.88 0.70 9.22
CA ASN A 45 7.20 0.46 9.78
C ASN A 45 7.09 0.06 11.27
N LEU A 46 7.97 -0.84 11.72
CA LEU A 46 8.19 -1.22 13.12
C LEU A 46 9.70 -1.36 13.33
N TRP A 47 10.29 -0.60 14.24
CA TRP A 47 11.74 -0.54 14.44
C TRP A 47 12.13 -0.19 15.88
N ILE A 48 13.41 -0.35 16.20
CA ILE A 48 14.05 0.17 17.42
C ILE A 48 14.86 1.40 16.98
N ASP A 49 14.65 2.53 17.64
CA ASP A 49 15.28 3.80 17.28
C ASP A 49 16.80 3.79 17.47
N GLY A 50 17.53 4.46 16.58
CA GLY A 50 18.98 4.49 16.56
C GLY A 50 19.62 5.08 17.80
N LYS A 51 18.94 5.99 18.49
CA LYS A 51 19.41 6.51 19.79
C LYS A 51 19.45 5.42 20.86
N GLU A 52 18.53 4.45 20.79
CA GLU A 52 18.48 3.32 21.71
C GLU A 52 19.60 2.33 21.41
N THR A 53 19.92 2.15 20.12
CA THR A 53 20.97 1.23 19.68
C THR A 53 22.36 1.81 19.81
N GLU A 54 22.52 3.14 19.80
CA GLU A 54 23.81 3.84 19.94
C GLU A 54 24.57 3.42 21.20
N GLN A 55 23.88 3.23 22.32
CA GLN A 55 24.48 2.80 23.59
C GLN A 55 25.09 1.39 23.51
N PHE A 56 24.59 0.54 22.62
CA PHE A 56 25.01 -0.86 22.50
C PHE A 56 25.89 -1.12 21.27
N VAL A 57 25.69 -0.37 20.19
CA VAL A 57 26.35 -0.53 18.89
C VAL A 57 27.49 0.47 18.70
N GLY A 58 27.51 1.57 19.47
CA GLY A 58 28.49 2.64 19.36
C GLY A 58 28.24 3.60 18.19
N THR A 59 27.24 3.32 17.35
CA THR A 59 26.76 4.19 16.27
C THR A 59 25.24 4.14 16.21
N PRO A 60 24.53 5.28 16.07
CA PRO A 60 23.09 5.29 16.04
C PRO A 60 22.57 4.68 14.72
N MET A 61 21.83 3.57 14.82
CA MET A 61 21.21 2.92 13.67
C MET A 61 19.82 2.37 14.00
N ASP A 62 18.84 2.68 13.16
CA ASP A 62 17.49 2.14 13.31
C ASP A 62 17.45 0.65 12.92
N ILE A 63 16.98 -0.20 13.85
CA ILE A 63 16.86 -1.65 13.62
C ILE A 63 15.40 -1.96 13.29
N PHE A 64 15.11 -2.29 12.04
CA PHE A 64 13.74 -2.52 11.57
C PHE A 64 13.34 -4.00 11.70
N LEU A 65 12.12 -4.22 12.20
CA LEU A 65 11.43 -5.51 12.17
C LEU A 65 10.45 -5.58 10.99
N ILE A 66 9.74 -4.49 10.74
CA ILE A 66 8.89 -4.27 9.56
C ILE A 66 9.40 -3.02 8.87
N ARG A 67 9.66 -3.12 7.56
CA ARG A 67 10.05 -1.98 6.73
C ARG A 67 9.19 -1.96 5.48
N GLU A 68 8.58 -0.81 5.18
CA GLU A 68 7.74 -0.60 4.00
C GLU A 68 6.63 -1.65 3.83
N GLY A 69 5.98 -2.02 4.95
CA GLY A 69 4.86 -2.95 4.98
C GLY A 69 5.21 -4.43 4.82
N ALA A 70 6.48 -4.81 4.94
CA ALA A 70 6.94 -6.19 4.92
C ALA A 70 7.89 -6.49 6.09
N VAL A 71 7.79 -7.70 6.65
CA VAL A 71 8.74 -8.19 7.67
C VAL A 71 10.10 -8.40 7.03
N ILE A 72 11.17 -7.95 7.69
CA ILE A 72 12.53 -8.09 7.15
C ILE A 72 12.88 -9.58 6.96
N PRO A 73 13.39 -10.01 5.78
CA PRO A 73 13.60 -11.43 5.45
C PRO A 73 14.47 -12.22 6.44
N HIS A 74 15.40 -11.56 7.13
CA HIS A 74 16.28 -12.19 8.11
C HIS A 74 15.56 -12.61 9.40
N LEU A 75 14.38 -12.04 9.67
CA LEU A 75 13.48 -12.49 10.74
C LEU A 75 12.64 -13.71 10.35
N GLN A 76 12.69 -14.15 9.09
CA GLN A 76 11.88 -15.26 8.58
C GLN A 76 12.67 -16.58 8.47
N HIS A 77 14.01 -16.53 8.58
CA HIS A 77 14.89 -17.70 8.55
C HIS A 77 15.49 -17.95 9.94
N ALA A 78 15.89 -19.20 10.21
CA ALA A 78 16.34 -19.76 11.50
C ALA A 78 17.63 -19.15 12.11
N TYR A 79 17.89 -17.85 11.91
CA TYR A 79 19.08 -17.15 12.39
C TYR A 79 19.00 -16.73 13.87
N TYR A 80 17.84 -16.88 14.52
CA TYR A 80 17.65 -16.54 15.93
C TYR A 80 18.54 -17.36 16.87
N ASP A 81 18.87 -18.61 16.51
CA ASP A 81 19.73 -19.48 17.32
C ASP A 81 21.15 -18.91 17.49
N ASN A 82 21.58 -18.01 16.59
CA ASN A 82 22.91 -17.39 16.61
C ASN A 82 22.93 -15.99 17.24
N LEU A 83 21.77 -15.44 17.64
CA LEU A 83 21.74 -14.17 18.35
C LEU A 83 22.31 -14.35 19.78
N PRO A 84 23.15 -13.41 20.25
CA PRO A 84 23.68 -13.49 21.60
C PRO A 84 22.52 -13.28 22.58
N PRO A 85 22.59 -13.87 23.78
CA PRO A 85 21.59 -13.59 24.80
C PRO A 85 21.62 -12.11 25.16
N LEU A 86 20.45 -11.49 25.22
CA LEU A 86 20.26 -10.12 25.70
C LEU A 86 20.95 -9.97 27.06
N PRO A 87 21.68 -8.87 27.27
CA PRO A 87 22.48 -8.71 28.47
C PRO A 87 21.59 -8.39 29.70
N PRO A 88 22.07 -8.63 30.92
CA PRO A 88 21.33 -8.43 32.18
C PRO A 88 20.69 -7.05 32.31
N GLU A 89 21.38 -6.02 31.82
CA GLU A 89 21.02 -4.60 31.95
C GLU A 89 19.82 -4.20 31.08
N VAL A 90 19.49 -4.97 30.04
CA VAL A 90 18.35 -4.70 29.14
C VAL A 90 17.08 -5.30 29.73
N SER A 91 16.39 -4.55 30.59
CA SER A 91 15.11 -4.97 31.20
C SER A 91 13.88 -4.51 30.40
N VAL A 92 14.03 -3.47 29.58
CA VAL A 92 12.98 -2.89 28.74
C VAL A 92 13.55 -2.58 27.37
N VAL A 93 12.78 -2.86 26.32
CA VAL A 93 13.10 -2.51 24.94
C VAL A 93 12.00 -1.58 24.42
N LYS A 94 12.34 -0.40 23.92
CA LYS A 94 11.38 0.47 23.25
C LYS A 94 11.31 0.16 21.77
N LEU A 95 10.09 0.01 21.29
CA LEU A 95 9.79 -0.21 19.89
C LEU A 95 8.93 0.94 19.37
N THR A 96 9.25 1.37 18.16
CA THR A 96 8.57 2.45 17.47
C THR A 96 7.84 1.87 16.28
N TRP A 97 6.58 2.23 16.12
CA TRP A 97 5.78 1.85 14.96
C TRP A 97 5.06 3.05 14.35
N GLN A 98 4.72 2.91 13.07
CA GLN A 98 3.96 3.90 12.33
C GLN A 98 3.34 3.27 11.09
N ALA A 99 2.08 3.60 10.79
CA ALA A 99 1.41 3.19 9.56
C ALA A 99 0.76 4.37 8.82
N LYS A 100 1.35 4.85 7.72
CA LYS A 100 0.81 6.03 7.01
C LYS A 100 -0.11 5.70 5.83
N ASP A 101 0.00 4.51 5.24
CA ASP A 101 -0.64 4.16 3.96
C ASP A 101 -1.97 3.41 4.07
N ASP A 102 -2.18 2.65 5.15
CA ASP A 102 -3.39 1.86 5.38
C ASP A 102 -3.70 1.77 6.89
N LEU A 103 -4.87 1.25 7.25
CA LEU A 103 -5.18 0.85 8.63
C LEU A 103 -4.62 -0.55 8.86
N TYR A 104 -3.78 -0.72 9.89
CA TYR A 104 -3.23 -2.01 10.27
C TYR A 104 -3.67 -2.42 11.67
N THR A 105 -3.92 -3.70 11.86
CA THR A 105 -4.18 -4.31 13.16
C THR A 105 -3.02 -5.20 13.56
N TYR A 106 -2.77 -5.27 14.87
CA TYR A 106 -1.76 -6.15 15.45
C TYR A 106 -2.38 -7.06 16.50
N VAL A 107 -1.82 -8.26 16.65
CA VAL A 107 -2.19 -9.22 17.70
C VAL A 107 -0.94 -9.97 18.16
N PHE A 108 -0.63 -9.89 19.45
CA PHE A 108 0.34 -10.72 20.14
C PHE A 108 -0.36 -11.97 20.66
N THR A 109 0.02 -13.15 20.14
CA THR A 109 -0.61 -14.43 20.53
C THR A 109 0.20 -15.20 21.55
N ASP A 110 1.51 -14.98 21.59
CA ASP A 110 2.43 -15.63 22.52
C ASP A 110 3.40 -14.59 23.06
N LEU A 111 3.46 -14.49 24.39
CA LEU A 111 4.45 -13.75 25.16
C LEU A 111 4.83 -14.66 26.32
N ARG A 112 5.82 -15.54 26.13
CA ARG A 112 6.13 -16.57 27.12
C ARG A 112 7.63 -16.74 27.34
N SER A 113 7.99 -16.95 28.61
CA SER A 113 9.27 -17.48 29.05
C SER A 113 9.19 -19.01 29.10
N PHE A 114 10.26 -19.68 28.69
CA PHE A 114 10.42 -21.13 28.88
C PHE A 114 11.12 -21.47 30.20
N ASP A 115 11.65 -20.46 30.89
CA ASP A 115 12.45 -20.59 32.12
C ASP A 115 11.84 -19.75 33.26
N PRO A 116 10.68 -20.15 33.81
CA PRO A 116 9.89 -19.32 34.74
C PRO A 116 10.58 -19.04 36.08
N LEU A 117 11.61 -19.81 36.43
CA LEU A 117 12.43 -19.56 37.62
C LEU A 117 13.49 -18.47 37.40
N THR A 118 13.84 -18.18 36.15
CA THR A 118 14.91 -17.25 35.77
C THR A 118 14.34 -15.96 35.16
N LEU A 119 13.26 -16.07 34.37
CA LEU A 119 12.67 -14.99 33.61
C LEU A 119 11.14 -15.10 33.64
N TYR A 120 10.44 -14.00 33.95
CA TYR A 120 8.99 -13.95 33.79
C TYR A 120 8.60 -13.79 32.32
N ASP A 121 7.32 -13.99 32.02
CA ASP A 121 6.79 -13.72 30.68
C ASP A 121 6.99 -12.25 30.29
N PRO A 122 7.31 -11.95 29.01
CA PRO A 122 7.43 -10.57 28.53
C PRO A 122 6.12 -9.79 28.70
N LEU A 123 6.22 -8.51 29.05
CA LEU A 123 5.08 -7.62 29.27
C LEU A 123 5.11 -6.47 28.26
N LEU A 124 3.93 -6.03 27.81
CA LEU A 124 3.77 -4.92 26.86
C LEU A 124 3.13 -3.71 27.53
N SER A 125 3.56 -2.50 27.17
CA SER A 125 2.87 -1.24 27.54
C SER A 125 1.66 -0.92 26.65
N VAL A 126 1.33 -1.82 25.72
CA VAL A 126 0.16 -1.77 24.85
C VAL A 126 -0.69 -3.02 25.05
N ALA A 127 -1.97 -2.94 24.69
CA ALA A 127 -2.86 -4.10 24.71
C ALA A 127 -2.30 -5.23 23.81
N SER A 128 -2.64 -6.49 24.09
CA SER A 128 -2.19 -7.62 23.26
C SER A 128 -2.80 -7.62 21.85
N LYS A 129 -3.82 -6.81 21.59
CA LYS A 129 -4.40 -6.59 20.26
C LYS A 129 -4.84 -5.14 20.11
N GLY A 130 -4.76 -4.60 18.91
CA GLY A 130 -5.20 -3.24 18.63
C GLY A 130 -4.89 -2.78 17.21
N PHE A 131 -4.87 -1.47 17.02
CA PHE A 131 -4.51 -0.82 15.76
C PHE A 131 -3.12 -0.20 15.85
N ILE A 132 -2.38 -0.24 14.74
CA ILE A 132 -1.09 0.45 14.63
C ILE A 132 -1.39 1.92 14.27
N PRO A 133 -0.89 2.90 15.04
CA PRO A 133 -1.20 4.30 14.85
C PRO A 133 -0.55 4.90 13.60
N ARG A 134 -1.19 5.96 13.08
CA ARG A 134 -0.69 6.73 11.93
C ARG A 134 0.45 7.67 12.29
N SER A 135 0.43 8.19 13.51
CA SER A 135 1.54 8.92 14.08
C SER A 135 2.65 7.94 14.48
N ARG A 136 3.89 8.43 14.49
CA ARG A 136 4.99 7.72 15.11
C ARG A 136 4.69 7.62 16.61
N THR A 137 4.59 6.41 17.12
CA THR A 137 4.40 6.17 18.56
C THR A 137 5.33 5.07 19.03
N GLU A 138 5.72 5.16 20.29
CA GLU A 138 6.55 4.19 20.97
C GLU A 138 5.69 3.30 21.88
N PHE A 139 6.10 2.05 22.03
CA PHE A 139 5.64 1.16 23.08
C PHE A 139 6.83 0.40 23.67
N GLU A 140 6.66 -0.08 24.89
CA GLU A 140 7.71 -0.73 25.65
C GLU A 140 7.41 -2.22 25.79
N MET A 141 8.45 -3.04 25.66
CA MET A 141 8.43 -4.45 25.98
C MET A 141 9.37 -4.71 27.15
N ALA A 142 8.82 -5.06 28.31
CA ALA A 142 9.60 -5.44 29.47
C ALA A 142 9.96 -6.93 29.40
N ILE A 143 11.20 -7.25 29.75
CA ILE A 143 11.80 -8.60 29.75
C ILE A 143 12.40 -8.87 31.15
N PRO A 144 11.55 -9.04 32.19
CA PRO A 144 12.01 -8.98 33.56
C PRO A 144 12.59 -10.32 34.05
N CYS A 145 13.81 -10.26 34.57
CA CYS A 145 14.43 -11.37 35.31
C CYS A 145 13.74 -11.56 36.67
N THR A 146 13.64 -12.80 37.15
CA THR A 146 13.10 -13.10 38.49
C THR A 146 14.09 -12.73 39.60
N GLY A 147 15.38 -12.67 39.28
CA GLY A 147 16.48 -12.46 40.22
C GLY A 147 16.73 -13.63 41.19
N LYS A 148 16.06 -14.78 40.98
CA LYS A 148 16.22 -15.97 41.82
C LYS A 148 17.42 -16.82 41.42
N VAL A 149 17.75 -16.86 40.13
CA VAL A 149 18.75 -17.76 39.55
C VAL A 149 19.60 -17.01 38.54
N THR A 150 20.92 -17.20 38.60
CA THR A 150 21.84 -16.76 37.55
C THR A 150 21.82 -17.79 36.42
N ALA A 151 21.17 -17.46 35.32
CA ALA A 151 21.10 -18.33 34.14
C ALA A 151 20.77 -17.54 32.87
N ILE A 152 20.84 -18.22 31.72
CA ILE A 152 20.32 -17.70 30.46
C ILE A 152 18.93 -18.33 30.25
N ALA A 153 17.90 -17.49 30.25
CA ALA A 153 16.53 -17.88 29.97
C ALA A 153 16.20 -17.72 28.48
N SER A 154 15.25 -18.50 27.99
CA SER A 154 14.72 -18.42 26.63
C SER A 154 13.27 -17.96 26.66
N MET A 155 12.87 -17.15 25.68
CA MET A 155 11.51 -16.65 25.54
C MET A 155 11.04 -16.74 24.09
N TYR A 156 9.73 -16.72 23.90
CA TYR A 156 9.08 -16.77 22.61
C TYR A 156 7.98 -15.71 22.48
N ILE A 157 8.05 -14.94 21.40
CA ILE A 157 7.13 -13.86 21.10
C ILE A 157 6.55 -14.08 19.70
N VAL A 158 5.22 -13.98 19.57
CA VAL A 158 4.54 -14.09 18.27
C VAL A 158 3.66 -12.87 18.04
N LEU A 159 3.94 -12.14 16.96
CA LEU A 159 3.22 -10.94 16.55
C LEU A 159 2.61 -11.14 15.15
N HIS A 160 1.29 -11.07 15.08
CA HIS A 160 0.53 -11.04 13.84
C HIS A 160 0.21 -9.60 13.46
N VAL A 161 0.41 -9.25 12.19
CA VAL A 161 -0.01 -7.95 11.64
C VAL A 161 -0.85 -8.15 10.39
N HIS A 162 -2.00 -7.48 10.34
CA HIS A 162 -2.94 -7.52 9.23
C HIS A 162 -3.26 -6.11 8.73
N ASN A 163 -3.62 -5.99 7.45
CA ASN A 163 -4.09 -4.73 6.86
C ASN A 163 -5.61 -4.52 7.05
N SER A 164 -6.15 -3.43 6.49
CA SER A 164 -7.58 -3.06 6.58
C SER A 164 -8.52 -4.09 5.95
N LYS A 165 -8.00 -4.97 5.08
CA LYS A 165 -8.72 -6.09 4.47
C LYS A 165 -8.57 -7.39 5.27
N ASN A 166 -8.04 -7.31 6.49
CA ASN A 166 -7.74 -8.43 7.38
C ASN A 166 -6.79 -9.47 6.75
N ARG A 167 -5.91 -9.04 5.84
CA ARG A 167 -4.89 -9.92 5.23
C ARG A 167 -3.56 -9.72 5.94
N ALA A 168 -2.89 -10.82 6.26
CA ALA A 168 -1.56 -10.77 6.86
C ALA A 168 -0.57 -10.06 5.92
N ILE A 169 0.28 -9.20 6.48
CA ILE A 169 1.36 -8.57 5.71
C ILE A 169 2.41 -9.63 5.31
N PRO A 170 3.20 -9.39 4.24
CA PRO A 170 4.28 -10.30 3.85
C PRO A 170 5.24 -10.59 5.02
N GLY A 171 5.38 -11.86 5.38
CA GLY A 171 6.24 -12.33 6.45
C GLY A 171 5.64 -12.34 7.86
N SER A 172 4.38 -11.93 8.01
CA SER A 172 3.61 -12.15 9.25
C SER A 172 3.11 -13.60 9.33
N PRO A 173 3.10 -14.25 10.51
CA PRO A 173 3.48 -13.70 11.81
C PRO A 173 4.99 -13.61 12.04
N ILE A 174 5.41 -12.57 12.75
CA ILE A 174 6.77 -12.43 13.25
C ILE A 174 6.90 -13.33 14.48
N LYS A 175 7.85 -14.26 14.42
CA LYS A 175 8.14 -15.22 15.49
C LYS A 175 9.56 -14.98 15.99
N LEU A 176 9.71 -14.54 17.24
CA LEU A 176 11.00 -14.24 17.84
C LEU A 176 11.30 -15.26 18.93
N HIS A 177 12.38 -16.00 18.75
CA HIS A 177 13.00 -16.82 19.79
C HIS A 177 14.20 -16.06 20.33
N LEU A 178 14.14 -15.58 21.57
CA LEU A 178 15.18 -14.75 22.16
C LEU A 178 15.72 -15.40 23.41
N ARG A 179 16.98 -15.10 23.74
CA ARG A 179 17.64 -15.53 24.98
C ARG A 179 17.98 -14.31 25.81
N LYS A 180 17.88 -14.41 27.14
CA LYS A 180 18.15 -13.33 28.09
C LYS A 180 19.06 -13.83 29.20
N ARG A 181 20.17 -13.13 29.44
CA ARG A 181 21.01 -13.37 30.62
C ARG A 181 20.36 -12.70 31.83
N CYS A 182 20.20 -13.46 32.90
CA CYS A 182 19.74 -12.99 34.19
C CYS A 182 20.77 -13.36 35.26
N PHE A 183 20.90 -12.49 36.26
CA PHE A 183 21.68 -12.76 37.46
C PHE A 183 20.74 -12.99 38.63
N ALA A 184 21.09 -13.93 39.49
CA ALA A 184 20.57 -13.96 40.85
C ALA A 184 21.09 -12.72 41.58
N PHE A 185 20.27 -12.17 42.47
CA PHE A 185 20.70 -11.05 43.31
C PHE A 185 21.88 -11.48 44.21
N ASP A 186 22.97 -10.71 44.20
CA ASP A 186 24.14 -10.96 45.05
C ASP A 186 23.82 -10.60 46.51
N SER A 187 23.92 -11.60 47.39
CA SER A 187 23.61 -11.50 48.82
C SER A 187 24.65 -10.72 49.66
N ARG A 188 25.66 -10.12 49.02
CA ARG A 188 26.71 -9.33 49.69
C ARG A 188 26.52 -7.82 49.68
N ALA A 189 25.55 -7.30 48.93
CA ALA A 189 25.24 -5.88 48.97
C ALA A 189 24.13 -5.63 50.00
N MET A 190 24.47 -5.25 51.25
CA MET A 190 23.51 -4.48 52.07
C MET A 190 22.90 -3.40 51.18
N CYS A 191 21.58 -3.16 51.27
CA CYS A 191 20.88 -2.19 50.41
C CYS A 191 21.61 -0.84 50.48
N ARG A 192 22.45 -0.57 49.48
CA ARG A 192 23.30 0.62 49.45
C ARG A 192 22.45 1.85 49.11
N GLN A 193 21.30 1.64 48.49
CA GLN A 193 20.22 2.60 48.29
C GLN A 193 18.96 2.14 49.03
N GLU A 194 18.15 3.10 49.48
CA GLU A 194 16.88 2.83 50.14
C GLU A 194 15.86 2.18 49.18
N CYS A 195 15.13 1.20 49.70
CA CYS A 195 14.02 0.58 48.98
C CYS A 195 12.86 1.58 48.85
N GLN A 196 12.42 1.86 47.64
CA GLN A 196 11.30 2.75 47.35
C GLN A 196 9.95 2.07 47.60
N ASN A 197 8.85 2.83 47.54
CA ASN A 197 7.47 2.32 47.59
C ASN A 197 7.20 1.36 48.76
N GLU A 198 7.71 1.72 49.93
CA GLU A 198 7.57 0.97 51.20
C GLU A 198 8.21 -0.43 51.18
N GLY A 199 9.12 -0.69 50.24
CA GLY A 199 9.93 -1.91 50.23
C GLY A 199 10.80 -2.03 51.48
N LYS A 200 11.01 -3.25 51.97
CA LYS A 200 11.82 -3.52 53.17
C LYS A 200 13.12 -4.20 52.78
N CYS A 201 14.26 -3.66 53.24
CA CYS A 201 15.54 -4.33 53.03
C CYS A 201 15.64 -5.56 53.93
N ASN A 202 15.88 -6.73 53.36
CA ASN A 202 16.05 -7.98 54.11
C ASN A 202 17.51 -8.23 54.52
N THR A 203 17.73 -9.28 55.32
CA THR A 203 19.06 -9.65 55.84
C THR A 203 20.05 -10.10 54.76
N GLN A 204 19.58 -10.34 53.54
CA GLN A 204 20.39 -10.68 52.37
C GLN A 204 20.70 -9.44 51.50
N GLY A 205 20.29 -8.24 51.94
CA GLY A 205 20.54 -7.01 51.21
C GLY A 205 19.62 -6.76 50.02
N GLN A 206 18.47 -7.42 49.98
CA GLN A 206 17.48 -7.29 48.91
C GLN A 206 16.30 -6.45 49.38
N CYS A 207 15.74 -5.65 48.47
CA CYS A 207 14.47 -4.98 48.71
C CYS A 207 13.29 -5.94 48.51
N GLU A 208 12.60 -6.26 49.60
CA GLU A 208 11.32 -6.95 49.60
C GLU A 208 10.22 -5.95 49.24
N CYS A 209 9.80 -5.97 47.98
CA CYS A 209 8.83 -5.02 47.46
C CYS A 209 7.40 -5.32 47.93
N THR A 210 6.65 -4.25 48.15
CA THR A 210 5.20 -4.34 48.39
C THR A 210 4.48 -4.89 47.14
N PRO A 211 3.32 -5.56 47.31
CA PRO A 211 2.60 -6.14 46.18
C PRO A 211 2.31 -5.11 45.08
N GLY A 212 2.70 -5.44 43.85
CA GLY A 212 2.54 -4.55 42.69
C GLY A 212 3.72 -3.60 42.44
N PHE A 213 4.84 -3.75 43.14
CA PHE A 213 6.11 -3.09 42.83
C PHE A 213 7.24 -4.11 42.63
N TYR A 214 8.26 -3.72 41.86
CA TYR A 214 9.41 -4.55 41.50
C TYR A 214 10.64 -3.72 41.12
N GLY A 215 11.72 -4.41 40.76
CA GLY A 215 13.04 -3.83 40.49
C GLY A 215 13.95 -3.90 41.72
N ASP A 216 15.23 -3.64 41.51
CA ASP A 216 16.29 -3.81 42.52
C ASP A 216 16.04 -3.00 43.81
N PHE A 217 15.31 -1.88 43.68
CA PHE A 217 14.96 -0.96 44.77
C PHE A 217 13.45 -0.69 44.85
N CYS A 218 12.61 -1.59 44.31
CA CYS A 218 11.15 -1.44 44.27
C CYS A 218 10.65 -0.15 43.59
N GLN A 219 11.46 0.39 42.67
CA GLN A 219 11.20 1.65 42.00
C GLN A 219 10.19 1.54 40.84
N LEU A 220 9.92 0.32 40.36
CA LEU A 220 9.01 0.08 39.24
C LEU A 220 7.66 -0.42 39.75
N ALA A 221 6.56 0.13 39.24
CA ALA A 221 5.20 -0.30 39.56
C ALA A 221 4.65 -1.25 38.47
N VAL A 222 3.81 -2.20 38.89
CA VAL A 222 3.03 -3.07 38.03
C VAL A 222 1.56 -2.68 38.15
N CYS A 223 0.97 -2.26 37.04
CA CYS A 223 -0.44 -1.92 36.98
C CYS A 223 -1.25 -3.13 36.50
N PHE A 224 -2.35 -3.43 37.20
CA PHE A 224 -3.34 -4.39 36.75
C PHE A 224 -4.74 -3.79 36.87
N PRO A 225 -5.43 -3.49 35.77
CA PRO A 225 -5.02 -3.70 34.37
C PRO A 225 -3.79 -2.87 33.95
N ALA A 226 -3.05 -3.36 32.96
CA ALA A 226 -1.87 -2.66 32.44
C ALA A 226 -2.29 -1.32 31.79
N CYS A 227 -1.48 -0.28 31.98
CA CYS A 227 -1.70 1.00 31.35
C CYS A 227 -1.60 0.84 29.83
N GLN A 228 -2.62 1.31 29.11
CA GLN A 228 -2.70 1.29 27.66
C GLN A 228 -2.24 2.64 27.09
N ASN A 229 -2.11 2.72 25.77
CA ASN A 229 -1.86 3.97 25.04
C ASN A 229 -0.65 4.76 25.58
N ASN A 230 0.41 4.04 25.95
CA ASN A 230 1.66 4.60 26.49
C ASN A 230 1.48 5.37 27.81
N GLY A 231 0.44 5.02 28.58
CA GLY A 231 0.27 5.49 29.95
C GLY A 231 1.36 4.94 30.87
N THR A 232 1.82 5.76 31.82
CA THR A 232 2.88 5.38 32.76
C THR A 232 2.26 4.83 34.04
N CYS A 233 2.67 3.62 34.43
CA CYS A 233 2.28 3.05 35.73
C CYS A 233 3.09 3.71 36.84
N VAL A 234 2.44 4.45 37.73
CA VAL A 234 3.10 5.15 38.85
C VAL A 234 2.89 4.45 40.18
N SER A 235 1.80 3.70 40.31
CA SER A 235 1.51 2.85 41.46
C SER A 235 0.53 1.74 41.03
N PRO A 236 0.38 0.66 41.82
CA PRO A 236 -0.57 -0.40 41.52
C PRO A 236 -1.95 0.15 41.18
N ARG A 237 -2.45 -0.20 40.00
CA ARG A 237 -3.74 0.25 39.42
C ARG A 237 -3.83 1.76 39.12
N THR A 238 -2.73 2.49 39.14
CA THR A 238 -2.72 3.93 38.87
C THR A 238 -1.87 4.21 37.65
N CYS A 239 -2.54 4.57 36.56
CA CYS A 239 -1.92 4.99 35.31
C CYS A 239 -1.99 6.50 35.17
N VAL A 240 -0.87 7.11 34.79
CA VAL A 240 -0.81 8.49 34.29
C VAL A 240 -0.93 8.43 32.78
N CYS A 241 -2.02 8.99 32.26
CA CYS A 241 -2.32 8.91 30.83
C CYS A 241 -1.59 9.99 30.02
N GLN A 242 -1.23 9.62 28.79
CA GLN A 242 -0.74 10.57 27.80
C GLN A 242 -1.86 11.53 27.38
N LYS A 243 -1.48 12.70 26.86
CA LYS A 243 -2.43 13.71 26.40
C LYS A 243 -3.36 13.12 25.32
N GLY A 244 -4.67 13.29 25.49
CA GLY A 244 -5.68 12.75 24.59
C GLY A 244 -6.12 11.31 24.92
N PHE A 245 -5.76 10.80 26.10
CA PHE A 245 -6.27 9.53 26.62
C PHE A 245 -6.72 9.67 28.07
N ASN A 246 -7.73 8.90 28.47
CA ASN A 246 -8.26 8.87 29.83
C ASN A 246 -8.77 7.47 30.21
N GLY A 247 -9.29 7.35 31.43
CA GLY A 247 -9.68 6.07 32.03
C GLY A 247 -8.65 5.52 33.02
N PRO A 248 -9.04 4.56 33.87
CA PRO A 248 -8.18 3.99 34.92
C PRO A 248 -6.93 3.28 34.37
N ALA A 249 -7.00 2.76 33.15
CA ALA A 249 -5.89 2.15 32.43
C ALA A 249 -5.54 2.90 31.14
N CYS A 250 -5.95 4.17 31.01
CA CYS A 250 -5.75 4.99 29.81
C CYS A 250 -6.33 4.36 28.53
N GLU A 251 -7.41 3.60 28.67
CA GLU A 251 -8.03 2.81 27.61
C GLU A 251 -8.91 3.63 26.66
N PHE A 252 -9.37 4.81 27.08
CA PHE A 252 -10.27 5.64 26.30
C PHE A 252 -9.52 6.76 25.61
N ALA A 253 -9.68 6.89 24.29
CA ALA A 253 -9.17 8.02 23.54
C ALA A 253 -10.09 9.23 23.68
N GLU A 254 -9.49 10.41 23.76
CA GLU A 254 -10.16 11.69 23.85
C GLU A 254 -9.80 12.54 22.63
N CYS A 255 -10.81 12.82 21.81
CA CYS A 255 -10.66 13.63 20.60
C CYS A 255 -10.90 15.11 20.94
N SER A 256 -10.11 16.02 20.38
CA SER A 256 -10.29 17.47 20.64
C SER A 256 -11.63 18.00 20.12
N GLN A 257 -12.19 17.35 19.11
CA GLN A 257 -13.57 17.52 18.68
C GLN A 257 -14.27 16.17 18.68
N GLU A 258 -15.54 16.16 19.08
CA GLU A 258 -16.37 14.97 19.11
C GLU A 258 -16.59 14.41 17.70
N CYS A 259 -16.46 13.09 17.59
CA CYS A 259 -16.80 12.35 16.37
C CYS A 259 -18.30 12.45 16.10
N GLN A 260 -18.67 13.00 14.94
CA GLN A 260 -20.07 13.22 14.56
C GLN A 260 -20.71 11.96 13.95
N ASN A 261 -22.04 11.99 13.81
CA ASN A 261 -22.82 10.96 13.10
C ASN A 261 -22.64 9.52 13.63
N GLY A 262 -22.34 9.37 14.93
CA GLY A 262 -22.12 8.07 15.57
C GLY A 262 -20.72 7.49 15.34
N GLY A 263 -19.74 8.32 14.98
CA GLY A 263 -18.34 7.93 14.99
C GLY A 263 -17.80 7.73 16.41
N THR A 264 -16.81 6.86 16.54
CA THR A 264 -16.16 6.55 17.82
C THR A 264 -14.74 7.12 17.82
N CYS A 265 -14.34 7.83 18.88
CA CYS A 265 -12.96 8.28 19.03
C CYS A 265 -12.08 7.07 19.36
N VAL A 266 -11.13 6.75 18.49
CA VAL A 266 -10.25 5.57 18.64
C VAL A 266 -8.80 5.96 18.92
N SER A 267 -8.41 7.20 18.59
CA SER A 267 -7.17 7.81 19.05
C SER A 267 -7.30 9.34 19.03
N PRO A 268 -6.37 10.10 19.63
CA PRO A 268 -6.42 11.56 19.63
C PRO A 268 -6.63 12.11 18.21
N ASP A 269 -7.72 12.82 18.02
CA ASP A 269 -8.15 13.42 16.74
C ASP A 269 -8.39 12.45 15.58
N LEU A 270 -8.62 11.17 15.89
CA LEU A 270 -8.99 10.13 14.93
C LEU A 270 -10.31 9.48 15.31
N CYS A 271 -11.30 9.69 14.46
CA CYS A 271 -12.60 9.06 14.56
C CYS A 271 -12.69 7.83 13.65
N GLU A 272 -13.17 6.72 14.21
CA GLU A 272 -13.70 5.61 13.44
C GLU A 272 -15.12 5.96 13.00
N CYS A 273 -15.30 6.14 11.69
CA CYS A 273 -16.59 6.55 11.14
C CYS A 273 -17.47 5.35 10.78
N PRO A 274 -18.78 5.44 11.02
CA PRO A 274 -19.72 4.43 10.56
C PRO A 274 -19.77 4.37 9.02
N PRO A 275 -20.26 3.24 8.45
CA PRO A 275 -20.49 3.14 7.02
C PRO A 275 -21.32 4.32 6.51
N GLU A 276 -20.99 4.82 5.33
CA GLU A 276 -21.53 6.06 4.74
C GLU A 276 -20.94 7.37 5.28
N PHE A 277 -20.00 7.39 6.23
CA PHE A 277 -19.35 8.63 6.68
C PHE A 277 -17.82 8.57 6.57
N TYR A 278 -17.19 9.72 6.39
CA TYR A 278 -15.74 9.90 6.27
C TYR A 278 -15.32 11.30 6.72
N GLY A 279 -14.01 11.55 6.72
CA GLY A 279 -13.41 12.78 7.22
C GLY A 279 -12.96 12.63 8.68
N GLN A 280 -12.12 13.57 9.12
CA GLN A 280 -11.44 13.49 10.43
C GLN A 280 -12.41 13.35 11.61
N TYR A 281 -13.58 13.98 11.52
CA TYR A 281 -14.62 13.98 12.56
C TYR A 281 -15.92 13.32 12.12
N CYS A 282 -15.88 12.50 11.05
CA CYS A 282 -17.06 11.82 10.49
C CYS A 282 -18.20 12.77 10.05
N THR A 283 -17.85 14.01 9.69
CA THR A 283 -18.80 15.03 9.24
C THR A 283 -19.23 14.86 7.79
N SER A 284 -18.40 14.22 6.97
CA SER A 284 -18.65 14.06 5.54
C SER A 284 -19.32 12.71 5.26
N ARG A 285 -20.26 12.67 4.32
CA ARG A 285 -20.99 11.44 3.97
C ARG A 285 -20.45 10.84 2.68
N THR A 286 -20.04 9.58 2.69
CA THR A 286 -19.67 8.82 1.49
C THR A 286 -20.90 8.72 0.59
N GLY A 287 -20.76 9.06 -0.69
CA GLY A 287 -21.89 9.11 -1.63
C GLY A 287 -22.45 10.52 -1.82
N ASN A 288 -21.63 11.42 -2.34
CA ASN A 288 -22.16 12.60 -3.01
C ASN A 288 -23.06 12.11 -4.15
N CYS A 289 -24.27 12.69 -4.19
CA CYS A 289 -25.43 12.37 -5.02
C CYS A 289 -26.35 11.24 -4.46
N ARG A 290 -27.60 11.57 -4.12
CA ARG A 290 -28.69 10.61 -3.88
C ARG A 290 -28.95 9.74 -5.10
N ILE A 291 -28.69 10.27 -6.30
CA ILE A 291 -28.79 9.55 -7.57
C ILE A 291 -27.38 9.30 -8.14
N PRO A 292 -26.95 8.04 -8.31
CA PRO A 292 -25.59 7.75 -8.75
C PRO A 292 -25.35 8.16 -10.20
N CYS A 293 -24.23 8.85 -10.44
CA CYS A 293 -23.75 9.18 -11.79
C CYS A 293 -23.49 7.90 -12.61
N LYS A 294 -23.95 7.87 -13.86
CA LYS A 294 -23.76 6.73 -14.77
C LYS A 294 -22.50 6.91 -15.62
N ASN A 295 -22.11 5.84 -16.31
CA ASN A 295 -21.04 5.84 -17.33
C ASN A 295 -19.68 6.43 -16.86
N GLY A 296 -19.35 6.28 -15.57
CA GLY A 296 -18.09 6.76 -14.99
C GLY A 296 -18.06 8.26 -14.65
N GLY A 297 -19.23 8.89 -14.48
CA GLY A 297 -19.33 10.26 -13.98
C GLY A 297 -18.87 10.41 -12.53
N ILE A 298 -18.27 11.57 -12.23
CA ILE A 298 -17.78 11.91 -10.89
C ILE A 298 -18.81 12.84 -10.25
N CYS A 299 -19.34 12.48 -9.08
CA CYS A 299 -20.25 13.38 -8.36
C CYS A 299 -19.45 14.51 -7.69
N THR A 300 -19.94 15.75 -7.87
CA THR A 300 -19.31 16.94 -7.32
C THR A 300 -19.98 17.35 -6.01
N TRP A 301 -21.09 18.09 -6.06
CA TRP A 301 -21.87 18.58 -4.92
C TRP A 301 -23.37 18.67 -5.30
N GLU A 302 -24.30 18.47 -4.35
CA GLU A 302 -25.76 18.60 -4.53
C GLU A 302 -26.35 17.91 -5.79
N ASP A 303 -26.20 16.59 -5.92
CA ASP A 303 -26.74 15.80 -7.05
C ASP A 303 -26.20 16.19 -8.46
N LYS A 304 -25.11 16.98 -8.55
CA LYS A 304 -24.49 17.35 -9.83
C LYS A 304 -23.34 16.42 -10.21
N CYS A 305 -23.48 15.77 -11.37
CA CYS A 305 -22.44 14.92 -11.95
C CYS A 305 -21.55 15.67 -12.97
N GLN A 306 -20.25 15.51 -12.82
CA GLN A 306 -19.28 15.85 -13.86
C GLN A 306 -19.12 14.66 -14.82
N CYS A 307 -19.51 14.85 -16.08
CA CYS A 307 -19.54 13.77 -17.06
C CYS A 307 -18.22 13.57 -17.81
N PRO A 308 -17.81 12.31 -18.03
CA PRO A 308 -16.66 12.01 -18.86
C PRO A 308 -16.94 12.32 -20.33
N ASN A 309 -15.87 12.53 -21.08
CA ASN A 309 -15.92 12.88 -22.50
C ASN A 309 -16.81 11.89 -23.28
N GLY A 310 -17.85 12.41 -23.94
CA GLY A 310 -18.78 11.61 -24.73
C GLY A 310 -20.09 11.25 -24.03
N TYR A 311 -20.32 11.70 -22.78
CA TYR A 311 -21.59 11.56 -22.07
C TYR A 311 -22.11 12.91 -21.57
N SER A 312 -23.44 13.02 -21.41
CA SER A 312 -24.15 14.22 -20.95
C SER A 312 -25.43 13.85 -20.18
N GLY A 313 -26.16 14.88 -19.73
CA GLY A 313 -27.31 14.75 -18.84
C GLY A 313 -26.91 14.87 -17.37
N ASP A 314 -27.90 15.14 -16.51
CA ASP A 314 -27.67 15.47 -15.09
C ASP A 314 -26.94 14.37 -14.31
N PHE A 315 -27.05 13.13 -14.79
CA PHE A 315 -26.40 11.95 -14.22
C PHE A 315 -25.54 11.20 -15.24
N CYS A 316 -25.07 11.87 -16.29
CA CYS A 316 -24.21 11.31 -17.34
C CYS A 316 -24.82 10.09 -18.06
N GLN A 317 -26.14 10.03 -18.13
CA GLN A 317 -26.91 8.92 -18.68
C GLN A 317 -27.08 8.98 -20.21
N LYS A 318 -26.83 10.13 -20.84
CA LYS A 318 -27.03 10.34 -22.28
C LYS A 318 -25.69 10.25 -23.02
N PRO A 319 -25.52 9.34 -23.99
CA PRO A 319 -24.33 9.34 -24.84
C PRO A 319 -24.38 10.52 -25.83
N ILE A 320 -23.23 11.13 -26.11
CA ILE A 320 -23.07 12.21 -27.08
C ILE A 320 -22.66 11.60 -28.43
N CYS A 321 -23.43 11.93 -29.46
CA CYS A 321 -23.04 11.72 -30.85
C CYS A 321 -22.61 13.06 -31.43
N ARG A 322 -21.28 13.25 -31.62
CA ARG A 322 -20.68 14.49 -32.14
C ARG A 322 -21.29 14.92 -33.46
N ARG A 323 -21.66 13.93 -34.28
CA ARG A 323 -22.56 14.14 -35.42
C ARG A 323 -23.90 13.53 -35.08
N SER A 324 -24.91 14.40 -34.98
CA SER A 324 -26.29 14.02 -34.69
C SER A 324 -26.75 12.85 -35.57
N CYS A 325 -27.52 11.94 -34.99
CA CYS A 325 -28.17 10.84 -35.70
C CYS A 325 -29.31 11.30 -36.63
N GLY A 326 -29.49 12.62 -36.78
CA GLY A 326 -30.57 13.24 -37.53
C GLY A 326 -31.93 13.04 -36.84
N VAL A 327 -33.00 13.46 -37.50
CA VAL A 327 -34.38 13.27 -37.02
C VAL A 327 -34.88 11.82 -37.15
N HIS A 328 -34.05 10.91 -37.67
CA HIS A 328 -34.42 9.54 -38.02
C HIS A 328 -33.61 8.47 -37.29
N GLY A 329 -33.00 8.82 -36.17
CA GLY A 329 -32.31 7.87 -35.30
C GLY A 329 -32.01 8.47 -33.94
N ARG A 330 -31.63 7.61 -33.01
CA ARG A 330 -31.21 8.01 -31.65
C ARG A 330 -29.79 7.56 -31.36
N CYS A 331 -29.10 8.34 -30.53
CA CYS A 331 -27.76 8.00 -30.05
C CYS A 331 -27.87 6.95 -28.95
N VAL A 332 -27.26 5.78 -29.14
CA VAL A 332 -27.34 4.65 -28.18
C VAL A 332 -26.00 4.35 -27.50
N ALA A 333 -24.90 4.79 -28.08
CA ALA A 333 -23.57 4.85 -27.49
C ALA A 333 -22.77 5.99 -28.14
N ILE A 334 -21.58 6.31 -27.63
CA ILE A 334 -20.74 7.41 -28.16
C ILE A 334 -20.57 7.25 -29.67
N ASP A 335 -21.05 8.24 -30.44
CA ASP A 335 -21.03 8.23 -31.92
C ASP A 335 -21.68 7.01 -32.61
N VAL A 336 -22.56 6.28 -31.91
CA VAL A 336 -23.31 5.14 -32.44
C VAL A 336 -24.80 5.47 -32.52
N CYS A 337 -25.32 5.48 -33.74
CA CYS A 337 -26.72 5.75 -34.03
C CYS A 337 -27.52 4.48 -34.29
N GLU A 338 -28.66 4.36 -33.62
CA GLU A 338 -29.72 3.42 -33.96
C GLU A 338 -30.75 4.13 -34.86
N CYS A 339 -30.92 3.65 -36.09
CA CYS A 339 -31.83 4.27 -37.05
C CYS A 339 -33.24 3.74 -36.94
N TYR A 340 -34.23 4.63 -37.06
CA TYR A 340 -35.63 4.25 -37.14
C TYR A 340 -35.92 3.49 -38.43
N ARG A 341 -37.03 2.72 -38.42
CA ARG A 341 -37.45 1.89 -39.56
C ARG A 341 -37.51 2.74 -40.84
N GLY A 342 -36.93 2.21 -41.92
CA GLY A 342 -36.87 2.89 -43.22
C GLY A 342 -35.64 3.79 -43.42
N TRP A 343 -34.82 3.99 -42.38
CA TRP A 343 -33.59 4.77 -42.42
C TRP A 343 -32.36 3.94 -42.10
N ARG A 344 -31.20 4.36 -42.59
CA ARG A 344 -29.94 3.64 -42.44
C ARG A 344 -28.72 4.55 -42.63
N GLY A 345 -27.55 3.98 -42.34
CA GLY A 345 -26.26 4.64 -42.46
C GLY A 345 -25.80 5.22 -41.12
N ARG A 346 -24.51 5.58 -41.03
CA ARG A 346 -23.85 5.96 -39.78
C ARG A 346 -24.56 7.07 -39.00
N TYR A 347 -25.26 7.98 -39.69
CA TYR A 347 -26.00 9.10 -39.09
C TYR A 347 -27.47 9.12 -39.54
N CYS A 348 -28.03 7.96 -39.89
CA CYS A 348 -29.45 7.76 -40.26
C CYS A 348 -30.06 8.69 -41.32
N HIS A 349 -29.24 9.31 -42.18
CA HIS A 349 -29.68 10.25 -43.22
C HIS A 349 -30.02 9.58 -44.56
N LYS A 350 -29.95 8.25 -44.68
CA LYS A 350 -30.22 7.54 -45.94
C LYS A 350 -31.50 6.72 -45.80
N THR A 351 -32.44 6.92 -46.72
CA THR A 351 -33.60 6.05 -46.83
C THR A 351 -33.22 4.67 -47.37
N VAL A 352 -33.93 3.64 -46.92
CA VAL A 352 -33.77 2.26 -47.39
C VAL A 352 -34.27 2.11 -48.84
N ASN A 353 -35.27 2.90 -49.25
CA ASN A 353 -35.88 2.86 -50.59
C ASN A 353 -34.91 3.24 -51.73
N ARG A 354 -33.97 4.17 -51.50
CA ARG A 354 -32.94 4.54 -52.50
C ARG A 354 -32.05 3.37 -52.93
N LEU A 355 -31.90 2.32 -52.12
CA LEU A 355 -31.20 1.09 -52.54
C LEU A 355 -32.06 0.20 -53.42
N LYS A 356 -33.37 0.10 -53.14
CA LYS A 356 -34.32 -0.64 -53.96
C LYS A 356 -34.38 0.00 -55.36
N GLU A 357 -34.51 1.32 -55.43
CA GLU A 357 -34.45 2.08 -56.69
C GLU A 357 -33.11 1.95 -57.42
N LYS A 358 -31.97 1.99 -56.72
CA LYS A 358 -30.65 1.77 -57.35
C LYS A 358 -30.48 0.33 -57.82
N LYS A 359 -30.98 -0.67 -57.08
CA LYS A 359 -30.96 -2.09 -57.48
C LYS A 359 -31.89 -2.33 -58.67
N GLU A 360 -33.07 -1.72 -58.70
CA GLU A 360 -34.00 -1.76 -59.83
C GLU A 360 -33.46 -1.03 -61.06
N LYS A 361 -32.88 0.16 -60.91
CA LYS A 361 -32.19 0.87 -62.02
C LYS A 361 -31.00 0.05 -62.54
N LYS A 362 -30.27 -0.67 -61.67
CA LYS A 362 -29.19 -1.58 -62.08
C LYS A 362 -29.71 -2.87 -62.73
N LYS A 363 -30.87 -3.40 -62.30
CA LYS A 363 -31.60 -4.50 -62.96
C LYS A 363 -32.15 -4.08 -64.32
N LYS A 364 -32.77 -2.90 -64.44
CA LYS A 364 -33.23 -2.30 -65.72
C LYS A 364 -32.07 -2.04 -66.67
N ARG A 365 -30.92 -1.56 -66.20
CA ARG A 365 -29.68 -1.46 -67.02
C ARG A 365 -29.14 -2.81 -67.49
N ARG A 366 -29.21 -3.85 -66.65
CA ARG A 366 -28.84 -5.23 -67.04
C ARG A 366 -29.85 -5.88 -67.99
N LYS A 367 -31.14 -5.53 -67.89
CA LYS A 367 -32.20 -6.00 -68.80
C LYS A 367 -32.09 -5.30 -70.16
N ASN A 368 -31.98 -3.97 -70.19
CA ASN A 368 -31.75 -3.21 -71.42
C ASN A 368 -30.39 -3.51 -72.09
N GLY A 369 -29.39 -3.98 -71.32
CA GLY A 369 -28.12 -4.47 -71.86
C GLY A 369 -28.20 -5.88 -72.45
N LYS A 370 -29.19 -6.71 -72.03
CA LYS A 370 -29.49 -8.01 -72.64
C LYS A 370 -30.43 -7.87 -73.84
N ASP A 371 -31.36 -6.92 -73.81
CA ASP A 371 -32.28 -6.64 -74.92
C ASP A 371 -31.57 -6.00 -76.13
N LYS A 372 -30.42 -5.33 -75.90
CA LYS A 372 -29.51 -4.88 -76.97
C LYS A 372 -28.65 -5.99 -77.59
N VAL A 373 -28.64 -7.19 -77.01
CA VAL A 373 -27.97 -8.38 -77.58
C VAL A 373 -28.97 -9.25 -78.37
N ALA A 374 -30.29 -9.04 -78.19
CA ALA A 374 -31.34 -9.80 -78.88
C ALA A 374 -31.90 -9.13 -80.15
N ARG A 375 -31.48 -7.90 -80.49
CA ARG A 375 -31.78 -7.23 -81.77
C ARG A 375 -30.49 -6.69 -82.38
N GLY A 376 -29.82 -7.54 -83.15
CA GLY A 376 -28.61 -7.18 -83.86
C GLY A 376 -27.80 -8.40 -84.28
N SER A 377 -28.39 -9.31 -85.07
CA SER A 377 -27.60 -10.19 -85.92
C SER A 377 -26.90 -9.34 -86.98
N LYS A 378 -25.56 -9.31 -86.96
CA LYS A 378 -24.65 -9.48 -88.11
C LYS A 378 -23.29 -8.84 -87.85
N GLY A 379 -22.25 -9.66 -87.99
CA GLY A 379 -20.96 -9.26 -88.55
C GLY A 379 -19.86 -8.87 -87.57
N GLY A 380 -18.73 -9.55 -87.70
CA GLY A 380 -17.41 -8.92 -87.63
C GLY A 380 -16.65 -9.05 -86.32
N ASP A 381 -15.63 -9.88 -86.38
CA ASP A 381 -14.38 -9.89 -85.59
C ASP A 381 -14.03 -8.57 -84.89
N ASP A 382 -13.80 -8.61 -83.56
CA ASP A 382 -12.81 -7.73 -82.92
C ASP A 382 -12.51 -8.13 -81.46
N ALA A 383 -11.70 -9.19 -81.33
CA ALA A 383 -11.03 -9.54 -80.08
C ALA A 383 -9.70 -8.77 -79.94
N SER A 384 -9.73 -7.43 -79.80
CA SER A 384 -8.49 -6.67 -79.56
C SER A 384 -8.56 -5.54 -78.52
N VAL A 385 -9.74 -5.11 -78.06
CA VAL A 385 -9.85 -3.89 -77.23
C VAL A 385 -9.77 -4.15 -75.71
N ASP A 386 -9.91 -5.39 -75.24
CA ASP A 386 -9.99 -5.71 -73.79
C ASP A 386 -8.63 -6.01 -73.13
N ALA A 387 -7.57 -6.19 -73.92
CA ALA A 387 -6.21 -6.43 -73.44
C ALA A 387 -5.52 -5.12 -72.97
N ASP A 388 -5.71 -4.01 -73.71
CA ASP A 388 -5.03 -2.73 -73.42
C ASP A 388 -5.57 -2.08 -72.12
N SER A 389 -6.86 -2.26 -71.81
CA SER A 389 -7.45 -1.76 -70.56
C SER A 389 -6.97 -2.49 -69.31
N ARG A 390 -6.60 -3.78 -69.42
CA ARG A 390 -6.05 -4.55 -68.29
C ARG A 390 -4.59 -4.22 -68.06
N GLU A 391 -3.81 -4.03 -69.12
CA GLU A 391 -2.40 -3.62 -69.07
C GLU A 391 -2.25 -2.21 -68.48
N ARG A 392 -3.09 -1.24 -68.90
CA ARG A 392 -3.13 0.10 -68.30
C ARG A 392 -3.47 0.09 -66.80
N ARG A 393 -4.33 -0.83 -66.35
CA ARG A 393 -4.66 -1.01 -64.92
C ARG A 393 -3.49 -1.64 -64.14
N ARG A 394 -2.74 -2.56 -64.76
CA ARG A 394 -1.55 -3.18 -64.15
C ARG A 394 -0.42 -2.15 -63.97
N ARG A 395 -0.13 -1.35 -65.01
CA ARG A 395 0.85 -0.25 -64.96
C ARG A 395 0.49 0.83 -63.93
N ARG A 396 -0.80 1.19 -63.79
CA ARG A 396 -1.26 2.13 -62.74
C ARG A 396 -1.07 1.60 -61.32
N ARG A 397 -1.23 0.28 -61.09
CA ARG A 397 -1.00 -0.35 -59.77
C ARG A 397 0.48 -0.37 -59.41
N GLU A 398 1.35 -0.64 -60.39
CA GLU A 398 2.80 -0.63 -60.20
C GLU A 398 3.35 0.76 -59.91
N ARG A 399 2.88 1.79 -60.62
CA ARG A 399 3.26 3.19 -60.37
C ARG A 399 2.89 3.64 -58.96
N ARG A 400 1.71 3.22 -58.46
CA ARG A 400 1.28 3.47 -57.06
C ARG A 400 2.15 2.75 -56.03
N ARG A 401 2.63 1.54 -56.32
CA ARG A 401 3.55 0.80 -55.44
C ARG A 401 4.93 1.47 -55.37
N ARG A 402 5.48 1.93 -56.50
CA ARG A 402 6.73 2.71 -56.53
C ARG A 402 6.62 4.03 -55.75
N LEU A 403 5.53 4.79 -55.94
CA LEU A 403 5.28 6.03 -55.19
C LEU A 403 5.20 5.82 -53.67
N ARG A 404 4.60 4.70 -53.22
CA ARG A 404 4.57 4.34 -51.78
C ARG A 404 5.95 4.00 -51.24
N ARG A 405 6.80 3.32 -52.02
CA ARG A 405 8.20 3.02 -51.62
C ARG A 405 9.04 4.29 -51.56
N LEU A 406 8.88 5.20 -52.51
CA LEU A 406 9.56 6.51 -52.50
C LEU A 406 9.13 7.38 -51.32
N ARG A 407 7.83 7.47 -51.02
CA ARG A 407 7.34 8.20 -49.83
C ARG A 407 7.94 7.67 -48.52
N ARG A 408 8.02 6.34 -48.37
CA ARG A 408 8.67 5.73 -47.19
C ARG A 408 10.16 6.01 -47.13
N ARG A 409 10.84 6.17 -48.27
CA ARG A 409 12.26 6.52 -48.33
C ARG A 409 12.49 8.00 -48.02
N CYS A 410 11.63 8.92 -48.48
CA CYS A 410 11.66 10.34 -48.09
C CYS A 410 11.41 10.52 -46.60
N GLN A 411 10.39 9.86 -46.02
CA GLN A 411 10.15 9.94 -44.57
C GLN A 411 11.33 9.44 -43.73
N ARG A 412 12.08 8.42 -44.20
CA ARG A 412 13.30 7.96 -43.50
C ARG A 412 14.46 8.95 -43.62
N LEU A 413 14.52 9.74 -44.69
CA LEU A 413 15.54 10.76 -44.88
C LEU A 413 15.21 12.06 -44.13
N GLU A 414 13.93 12.40 -43.98
CA GLU A 414 13.47 13.52 -43.12
C GLU A 414 13.82 13.25 -41.65
N VAL A 415 13.55 12.05 -41.14
CA VAL A 415 13.91 11.66 -39.76
C VAL A 415 15.43 11.61 -39.55
N ALA A 416 16.21 11.25 -40.57
CA ALA A 416 17.68 11.27 -40.50
C ALA A 416 18.27 12.69 -40.61
N GLY A 417 17.54 13.65 -41.16
CA GLY A 417 17.93 15.07 -41.22
C GLY A 417 17.68 15.81 -39.90
N GLU A 418 16.59 15.47 -39.20
CA GLU A 418 16.26 16.07 -37.90
C GLU A 418 17.21 15.64 -36.78
N GLN A 419 17.84 14.45 -36.88
CA GLN A 419 18.85 14.00 -35.91
C GLN A 419 20.23 14.66 -36.10
N LYS A 420 20.55 15.23 -37.28
CA LYS A 420 21.82 15.93 -37.50
C LYS A 420 21.80 17.41 -37.12
N ASN A 421 20.62 18.03 -37.07
CA ASN A 421 20.48 19.45 -36.68
C ASN A 421 20.34 19.64 -35.15
N GLY A 422 20.30 18.56 -34.36
CA GLY A 422 20.24 18.60 -32.89
C GLY A 422 21.60 18.51 -32.19
N GLU A 423 22.69 18.29 -32.92
CA GLU A 423 24.06 18.15 -32.38
C GLU A 423 24.95 19.39 -32.63
N GLU A 424 24.41 20.47 -33.20
CA GLU A 424 25.15 21.71 -33.48
C GLU A 424 24.68 22.93 -32.65
N THR A 425 23.78 22.73 -31.67
CA THR A 425 23.30 23.79 -30.76
C THR A 425 23.15 23.34 -29.29
N ALA A 426 24.08 22.52 -28.79
CA ALA A 426 24.18 22.19 -27.37
C ALA A 426 25.60 22.43 -26.85
#